data_AF-A0A955XWN9-F1
#
_entry.id   AF-A0A955XWN9-F1
#
_cell.length_a   1.000
_cell.length_b   1.000
_cell.length_c   1.000
_cell.angle_alpha   90.00
_cell.angle_beta   90.00
_cell.angle_gamma   90.00
#
_symmetry.space_group_name_H-M   'P 1'
#
loop_
_entity.id
_entity.type
_entity.pdbx_description
1 polymer ?
#
loop_
_entity_poly.entity_id
_entity_poly.type
_entity_poly.pdbx_seq_one_letter_code
_entity_poly.pdbx_strand_id
1 'polypeptide(L)'
;LLSVFAASNELPEEGELVALFDRFLLRFEVDYIADDADFLRLLRLSDDGREAATLGLDQLHKLQEQARQVSVPTSVLRDLVALRAQLNDAGIEASDRRYRKSLNVLRAFALLSGRDRVAPGDLALLEHMLWTDPSDRGKVSDAIRTIAQRFEEETHSLLEKAQEQQHYATRYWPTQEQKMSASVEALAKLKSLLARADLLIEEAGDRDDGSLEAAQTARATIESAMASLLHGVDVSRH
;
A
#
# COMPACT_ATOMS: atom_id res chain seq x y z
N LEU A 1 1.99 17.01 -27.97
CA LEU A 1 1.09 15.83 -27.86
C LEU A 1 0.30 16.00 -26.56
N LEU A 2 -1.03 15.96 -26.60
CA LEU A 2 -1.88 16.07 -25.40
C LEU A 2 -2.05 14.69 -24.75
N SER A 3 -2.55 13.72 -25.51
CA SER A 3 -2.63 12.31 -25.13
C SER A 3 -2.41 11.42 -26.37
N VAL A 4 -2.01 10.18 -26.17
CA VAL A 4 -1.96 9.16 -27.22
C VAL A 4 -2.60 7.88 -26.69
N PHE A 5 -3.41 7.26 -27.53
CA PHE A 5 -4.01 5.96 -27.27
C PHE A 5 -3.58 5.04 -28.40
N ALA A 6 -3.17 3.83 -28.04
CA ALA A 6 -2.85 2.77 -28.98
C ALA A 6 -3.58 1.51 -28.54
N ALA A 7 -4.00 0.72 -29.51
CA ALA A 7 -4.59 -0.60 -29.30
C ALA A 7 -3.78 -1.59 -30.14
N SER A 8 -3.53 -2.76 -29.58
CA SER A 8 -2.85 -3.87 -30.25
C SER A 8 -3.47 -5.17 -29.77
N ASN A 9 -3.54 -6.16 -30.65
CA ASN A 9 -3.95 -7.52 -30.31
C ASN A 9 -2.76 -8.40 -29.91
N GLU A 10 -1.53 -7.91 -30.12
CA GLU A 10 -0.29 -8.65 -29.87
C GLU A 10 0.68 -7.79 -29.04
N LEU A 11 1.51 -8.45 -28.23
CA LEU A 11 2.60 -7.80 -27.50
C LEU A 11 3.80 -7.60 -28.42
N PRO A 12 4.58 -6.54 -28.21
CA PRO A 12 5.74 -6.26 -29.04
C PRO A 12 6.90 -7.24 -28.75
N GLU A 13 7.37 -7.95 -29.78
CA GLU A 13 8.52 -8.85 -29.69
C GLU A 13 9.85 -8.18 -30.12
N GLU A 14 9.76 -7.13 -30.95
CA GLU A 14 10.94 -6.42 -31.47
C GLU A 14 11.43 -5.30 -30.54
N GLY A 15 12.74 -5.13 -30.44
CA GLY A 15 13.37 -4.19 -29.49
C GLY A 15 12.91 -2.73 -29.63
N GLU A 16 12.64 -2.24 -30.85
CA GLU A 16 12.12 -0.88 -31.07
C GLU A 16 10.69 -0.72 -30.53
N LEU A 17 9.85 -1.75 -30.72
CA LEU A 17 8.48 -1.76 -30.25
C LEU A 17 8.40 -1.91 -28.73
N VAL A 18 9.32 -2.66 -28.10
CA VAL A 18 9.44 -2.72 -26.63
C VAL A 18 9.80 -1.36 -26.04
N ALA A 19 10.76 -0.64 -26.65
CA ALA A 19 11.14 0.71 -26.21
C ALA A 19 10.00 1.73 -26.39
N LEU A 20 9.15 1.54 -27.42
CA LEU A 20 7.93 2.31 -27.61
C LEU A 20 6.87 1.93 -26.57
N PHE A 21 6.70 0.65 -26.27
CA PHE A 21 5.74 0.13 -25.30
C PHE A 21 5.99 0.64 -23.87
N ASP A 22 7.26 0.82 -23.48
CA ASP A 22 7.60 1.46 -22.20
C ASP A 22 7.14 2.93 -22.11
N ARG A 23 6.83 3.58 -23.25
CA ARG A 23 6.30 4.96 -23.28
C ARG A 23 4.81 5.03 -22.99
N PHE A 24 4.08 3.93 -23.18
CA PHE A 24 2.68 3.79 -22.78
C PHE A 24 2.63 3.48 -21.29
N LEU A 25 2.22 4.48 -20.51
CA LEU A 25 2.23 4.39 -19.06
C LEU A 25 1.08 3.54 -18.53
N LEU A 26 -0.13 3.78 -19.02
CA LEU A 26 -1.33 3.04 -18.64
C LEU A 26 -1.57 1.92 -19.65
N ARG A 27 -1.82 0.71 -19.15
CA ARG A 27 -2.05 -0.50 -19.93
C ARG A 27 -3.30 -1.20 -19.40
N PHE A 28 -4.18 -1.54 -20.32
CA PHE A 28 -5.43 -2.24 -20.04
C PHE A 28 -5.58 -3.38 -21.03
N GLU A 29 -5.92 -4.55 -20.50
CA GLU A 29 -6.42 -5.67 -21.28
C GLU A 29 -7.95 -5.54 -21.34
N VAL A 30 -8.49 -5.61 -22.55
CA VAL A 30 -9.93 -5.47 -22.79
C VAL A 30 -10.40 -6.74 -23.46
N ASP A 31 -11.07 -7.58 -22.67
CA ASP A 31 -11.69 -8.80 -23.15
C ASP A 31 -13.05 -8.51 -23.81
N TYR A 32 -13.54 -9.50 -24.56
CA TYR A 32 -14.92 -9.49 -25.04
C TYR A 32 -15.90 -9.47 -23.87
N ILE A 33 -17.07 -8.85 -24.09
CA ILE A 33 -18.15 -8.84 -23.10
C ILE A 33 -18.57 -10.28 -22.82
N ALA A 34 -18.40 -10.71 -21.57
CA ALA A 34 -18.71 -12.07 -21.15
C ALA A 34 -20.18 -12.24 -20.70
N ASP A 35 -20.80 -11.18 -20.20
CA ASP A 35 -22.16 -11.21 -19.66
C ASP A 35 -23.23 -10.82 -20.70
N ASP A 36 -24.27 -11.65 -20.83
CA ASP A 36 -25.35 -11.45 -21.79
C ASP A 36 -26.12 -10.14 -21.55
N ALA A 37 -26.26 -9.69 -20.29
CA ALA A 37 -26.97 -8.45 -19.99
C ALA A 37 -26.17 -7.22 -20.42
N ASP A 38 -24.85 -7.22 -20.22
CA ASP A 38 -23.97 -6.17 -20.75
C ASP A 38 -23.88 -6.21 -22.28
N PHE A 39 -23.93 -7.40 -22.89
CA PHE A 39 -24.02 -7.52 -24.34
C PHE A 39 -25.35 -6.95 -24.87
N LEU A 40 -26.48 -7.24 -24.20
CA LEU A 40 -27.77 -6.63 -24.52
C LEU A 40 -27.75 -5.10 -24.34
N ARG A 41 -27.01 -4.57 -23.35
CA ARG A 41 -26.82 -3.12 -23.18
C ARG A 41 -26.02 -2.53 -24.33
N LEU A 42 -24.95 -3.20 -24.78
CA LEU A 42 -24.17 -2.80 -25.95
C LEU A 42 -25.07 -2.69 -27.19
N LEU A 43 -25.88 -3.72 -27.46
CA LEU A 43 -26.79 -3.75 -28.62
C LEU A 43 -27.90 -2.69 -28.57
N ARG A 44 -28.20 -2.14 -27.39
CA ARG A 44 -29.21 -1.10 -27.16
C ARG A 44 -28.64 0.31 -27.11
N LEU A 45 -27.31 0.47 -27.21
CA LEU A 45 -26.72 1.80 -27.32
C LEU A 45 -27.24 2.47 -28.60
N SER A 46 -27.86 3.63 -28.46
CA SER A 46 -28.15 4.48 -29.61
C SER A 46 -26.91 5.30 -29.97
N ASP A 47 -26.72 5.55 -31.26
CA ASP A 47 -25.67 6.43 -31.78
C ASP A 47 -25.93 7.92 -31.48
N ASP A 48 -26.97 8.21 -30.70
CA ASP A 48 -27.35 9.56 -30.33
C ASP A 48 -26.22 10.17 -29.49
N GLY A 49 -25.49 11.10 -30.12
CA GLY A 49 -24.31 11.73 -29.54
C GLY A 49 -24.61 12.30 -28.17
N ARG A 50 -24.12 11.63 -27.12
CA ARG A 50 -24.14 12.15 -25.77
C ARG A 50 -23.45 13.52 -25.76
N GLU A 51 -24.08 14.51 -25.15
CA GLU A 51 -23.42 15.80 -24.89
C GLU A 51 -22.12 15.55 -24.12
N ALA A 52 -21.00 15.68 -24.81
CA ALA A 52 -19.70 15.49 -24.21
C ALA A 52 -19.39 16.69 -23.31
N ALA A 53 -19.09 16.43 -22.03
CA ALA A 53 -18.47 17.43 -21.19
C ALA A 53 -17.16 17.89 -21.86
N THR A 54 -17.06 19.18 -22.17
CA THR A 54 -15.87 19.75 -22.82
C THR A 54 -14.98 20.42 -21.78
N LEU A 55 -13.66 20.35 -22.01
CA LEU A 55 -12.65 21.00 -21.19
C LEU A 55 -11.79 21.90 -22.08
N GLY A 56 -11.77 23.20 -21.78
CA GLY A 56 -10.93 24.16 -22.51
C GLY A 56 -9.44 23.91 -22.27
N LEU A 57 -8.58 24.24 -23.24
CA LEU A 57 -7.14 24.04 -23.13
C LEU A 57 -6.52 24.81 -21.94
N ASP A 58 -7.01 26.01 -21.65
CA ASP A 58 -6.55 26.78 -20.49
C ASP A 58 -6.94 26.12 -19.17
N GLN A 59 -8.11 25.50 -19.09
CA GLN A 59 -8.53 24.74 -17.92
C GLN A 59 -7.67 23.49 -17.76
N LEU A 60 -7.35 22.80 -18.86
CA LEU A 60 -6.46 21.65 -18.85
C LEU A 60 -5.05 22.01 -18.37
N HIS A 61 -4.46 23.11 -18.88
CA HIS A 61 -3.14 23.56 -18.42
C HIS A 61 -3.15 23.93 -16.93
N LYS A 62 -4.22 24.57 -16.45
CA LYS A 62 -4.40 24.85 -15.01
C LYS A 62 -4.45 23.57 -14.19
N LEU A 63 -5.23 22.57 -14.62
CA LEU A 63 -5.31 21.27 -13.94
C LEU A 63 -3.97 20.54 -13.94
N GLN A 64 -3.21 20.60 -15.04
CA GLN A 64 -1.88 20.01 -15.11
C GLN A 64 -0.90 20.67 -14.14
N GLU A 65 -0.96 22.00 -13.98
CA GLU A 65 -0.14 22.70 -13.00
C GLU A 65 -0.57 22.38 -11.58
N GLN A 66 -1.88 22.40 -11.29
CA GLN A 66 -2.42 21.99 -9.99
C GLN A 66 -2.02 20.56 -9.62
N ALA A 67 -2.05 19.63 -10.58
CA ALA A 67 -1.64 18.26 -10.34
C ALA A 67 -0.16 18.19 -9.95
N ARG A 68 0.73 19.02 -10.51
CA ARG A 68 2.15 19.06 -10.12
C ARG A 68 2.36 19.54 -8.68
N GLN A 69 1.45 20.38 -8.18
CA GLN A 69 1.48 20.89 -6.81
C GLN A 69 0.93 19.89 -5.78
N VAL A 70 0.24 18.83 -6.21
CA VAL A 70 -0.19 17.75 -5.31
C VAL A 70 1.02 17.08 -4.67
N SER A 71 1.01 17.06 -3.34
CA SER A 71 2.07 16.49 -2.54
C SER A 71 2.05 14.96 -2.63
N VAL A 72 3.25 14.35 -2.65
CA VAL A 72 3.41 12.90 -2.52
C VAL A 72 4.07 12.66 -1.16
N PRO A 73 3.30 12.16 -0.17
CA PRO A 73 3.80 11.85 1.16
C PRO A 73 5.05 10.95 1.15
N THR A 74 5.91 11.11 2.16
CA THR A 74 7.14 10.28 2.24
C THR A 74 6.79 8.82 2.48
N SER A 75 5.71 8.55 3.24
CA SER A 75 5.14 7.20 3.42
C SER A 75 4.82 6.53 2.08
N VAL A 76 4.11 7.22 1.18
CA VAL A 76 3.78 6.71 -0.17
C VAL A 76 5.03 6.43 -1.00
N LEU A 77 6.08 7.26 -0.88
CA LEU A 77 7.35 7.01 -1.57
C LEU A 77 8.06 5.76 -1.02
N ARG A 78 8.01 5.52 0.28
CA ARG A 78 8.56 4.29 0.90
C ARG A 78 7.79 3.05 0.45
N ASP A 79 6.46 3.13 0.39
CA ASP A 79 5.62 2.07 -0.16
C ASP A 79 6.00 1.75 -1.60
N LEU A 80 6.25 2.76 -2.42
CA LEU A 80 6.68 2.56 -3.81
C LEU A 80 8.05 1.87 -3.92
N VAL A 81 8.97 2.18 -3.00
CA VAL A 81 10.28 1.50 -2.91
C VAL A 81 10.11 0.04 -2.49
N ALA A 82 9.27 -0.22 -1.49
CA ALA A 82 8.97 -1.58 -1.04
C ALA A 82 8.28 -2.40 -2.14
N LEU A 83 7.31 -1.81 -2.83
CA LEU A 83 6.64 -2.41 -4.00
C LEU A 83 7.66 -2.74 -5.09
N ARG A 84 8.57 -1.82 -5.42
CA ARG A 84 9.62 -2.08 -6.42
C ARG A 84 10.49 -3.27 -6.03
N ALA A 85 10.90 -3.37 -4.76
CA ALA A 85 11.70 -4.50 -4.28
C ALA A 85 10.93 -5.82 -4.43
N GLN A 86 9.66 -5.86 -4.01
CA GLN A 86 8.81 -7.04 -4.12
C GLN A 86 8.57 -7.48 -5.57
N LEU A 87 8.39 -6.53 -6.49
CA LEU A 87 8.23 -6.82 -7.92
C LEU A 87 9.53 -7.36 -8.53
N ASN A 88 10.68 -6.78 -8.18
CA ASN A 88 11.98 -7.26 -8.63
C ASN A 88 12.25 -8.69 -8.16
N ASP A 89 11.91 -9.01 -6.91
CA ASP A 89 12.04 -10.38 -6.36
C ASP A 89 11.12 -11.38 -7.09
N ALA A 90 9.98 -10.90 -7.60
CA ALA A 90 9.05 -11.68 -8.44
C ALA A 90 9.46 -11.75 -9.93
N GLY A 91 10.59 -11.16 -10.31
CA GLY A 91 11.09 -11.11 -11.68
C GLY A 91 10.40 -10.07 -12.58
N ILE A 92 9.63 -9.15 -12.01
CA ILE A 92 8.90 -8.10 -12.73
C ILE A 92 9.68 -6.80 -12.64
N GLU A 93 10.33 -6.41 -13.73
CA GLU A 93 11.12 -5.18 -13.77
C GLU A 93 10.43 -4.06 -14.54
N ALA A 94 10.13 -2.97 -13.81
CA ALA A 94 9.62 -1.72 -14.35
C ALA A 94 10.74 -0.68 -14.40
N SER A 95 10.83 0.10 -15.49
CA SER A 95 11.86 1.13 -15.63
C SER A 95 11.72 2.25 -14.60
N ASP A 96 12.82 2.86 -14.16
CA ASP A 96 12.80 4.04 -13.27
C ASP A 96 11.91 5.17 -13.83
N ARG A 97 11.90 5.30 -15.17
CA ARG A 97 11.05 6.25 -15.88
C ARG A 97 9.57 5.98 -15.65
N ARG A 98 9.16 4.70 -15.67
CA ARG A 98 7.78 4.26 -15.44
C ARG A 98 7.34 4.65 -14.03
N TYR A 99 8.12 4.31 -13.01
CA TYR A 99 7.87 4.73 -11.61
C TYR A 99 7.75 6.26 -11.48
N ARG A 100 8.69 7.02 -12.05
CA ARG A 100 8.65 8.48 -12.00
C ARG A 100 7.40 9.05 -12.68
N LYS A 101 6.96 8.46 -13.79
CA LYS A 101 5.76 8.87 -14.51
C LYS A 101 4.48 8.49 -13.77
N SER A 102 4.45 7.33 -13.09
CA SER A 102 3.30 6.89 -12.31
C SER A 102 2.92 7.91 -11.23
N LEU A 103 3.91 8.57 -10.62
CA LEU A 103 3.64 9.66 -9.66
C LEU A 103 2.79 10.80 -10.25
N ASN A 104 2.87 11.07 -11.55
CA ASN A 104 2.01 12.08 -12.17
C ASN A 104 0.56 11.62 -12.27
N VAL A 105 0.34 10.32 -12.48
CA VAL A 105 -1.00 9.72 -12.49
C VAL A 105 -1.59 9.74 -11.10
N LEU A 106 -0.81 9.34 -10.08
CA LEU A 106 -1.26 9.39 -8.68
C LEU A 106 -1.64 10.82 -8.26
N ARG A 107 -0.81 11.80 -8.60
CA ARG A 107 -1.10 13.22 -8.36
C ARG A 107 -2.38 13.69 -9.06
N ALA A 108 -2.55 13.34 -10.33
CA ALA A 108 -3.75 13.68 -11.07
C ALA A 108 -5.00 13.03 -10.46
N PHE A 109 -4.90 11.77 -10.05
CA PHE A 109 -6.00 11.05 -9.40
C PHE A 109 -6.39 11.68 -8.06
N ALA A 110 -5.41 12.02 -7.22
CA ALA A 110 -5.65 12.74 -5.96
C ALA A 110 -6.33 14.09 -6.21
N LEU A 111 -5.84 14.88 -7.17
CA LEU A 111 -6.47 16.16 -7.55
C LEU A 111 -7.93 15.97 -7.99
N LEU A 112 -8.18 15.01 -8.88
CA LEU A 112 -9.53 14.70 -9.38
C LEU A 112 -10.45 14.16 -8.27
N SER A 113 -9.86 13.56 -7.23
CA SER A 113 -10.55 13.15 -5.99
C SER A 113 -10.76 14.29 -5.00
N GLY A 114 -10.37 15.54 -5.34
CA GLY A 114 -10.49 16.70 -4.46
C GLY A 114 -9.43 16.77 -3.35
N ARG A 115 -8.34 16.01 -3.45
CA ARG A 115 -7.24 15.96 -2.48
C ARG A 115 -6.01 16.72 -2.98
N ASP A 116 -5.27 17.31 -2.06
CA ASP A 116 -3.98 17.99 -2.30
C ASP A 116 -2.76 17.09 -1.98
N ARG A 117 -3.02 15.84 -1.62
CA ARG A 117 -2.04 14.81 -1.34
C ARG A 117 -2.43 13.45 -1.91
N VAL A 118 -1.44 12.71 -2.38
CA VAL A 118 -1.58 11.30 -2.74
C VAL A 118 -1.80 10.47 -1.47
N ALA A 119 -2.81 9.60 -1.48
CA ALA A 119 -3.10 8.69 -0.40
C ALA A 119 -2.47 7.31 -0.69
N PRO A 120 -2.16 6.50 0.33
CA PRO A 120 -1.63 5.15 0.13
C PRO A 120 -2.51 4.27 -0.76
N GLY A 121 -3.84 4.40 -0.65
CA GLY A 121 -4.80 3.68 -1.49
C GLY A 121 -4.69 3.98 -2.99
N ASP A 122 -4.12 5.12 -3.38
CA ASP A 122 -3.94 5.48 -4.80
C ASP A 122 -2.94 4.55 -5.51
N LEU A 123 -2.08 3.85 -4.76
CA LEU A 123 -1.13 2.87 -5.30
C LEU A 123 -1.83 1.71 -6.02
N ALA A 124 -3.12 1.48 -5.77
CA ALA A 124 -3.95 0.54 -6.55
C ALA A 124 -3.84 0.77 -8.06
N LEU A 125 -3.74 2.04 -8.51
CA LEU A 125 -3.62 2.38 -9.94
C LEU A 125 -2.36 1.82 -10.60
N LEU A 126 -1.33 1.48 -9.81
CA LEU A 126 -0.08 0.92 -10.33
C LEU A 126 -0.26 -0.46 -10.96
N GLU A 127 -1.39 -1.14 -10.68
CA GLU A 127 -1.77 -2.39 -11.36
C GLU A 127 -1.92 -2.21 -12.87
N HIS A 128 -2.15 -0.99 -13.35
CA HIS A 128 -2.29 -0.67 -14.77
C HIS A 128 -1.00 -0.09 -15.36
N MET A 129 0.07 0.02 -14.58
CA MET A 129 1.28 0.72 -14.98
C MET A 129 2.53 -0.15 -14.92
N LEU A 130 2.65 -1.02 -13.92
CA LEU A 130 3.92 -1.66 -13.59
C LEU A 130 4.18 -2.99 -14.29
N TRP A 131 3.16 -3.73 -14.72
CA TRP A 131 3.35 -4.98 -15.46
C TRP A 131 3.91 -4.74 -16.86
N THR A 132 4.65 -5.73 -17.37
CA THR A 132 5.19 -5.74 -18.74
C THR A 132 4.49 -6.79 -19.59
N ASP A 133 4.24 -7.97 -19.02
CA ASP A 133 3.36 -8.99 -19.61
C ASP A 133 1.99 -9.01 -18.88
N PRO A 134 0.85 -9.21 -19.58
CA PRO A 134 -0.46 -9.32 -18.95
C PRO A 134 -0.51 -10.38 -17.83
N SER A 135 0.25 -11.47 -17.95
CA SER A 135 0.36 -12.50 -16.91
C SER A 135 0.99 -12.00 -15.60
N ASP A 136 1.76 -10.92 -15.64
CA ASP A 136 2.34 -10.29 -14.43
C ASP A 136 1.31 -9.49 -13.63
N ARG A 137 0.17 -9.12 -14.25
CA ARG A 137 -0.83 -8.25 -13.62
C ARG A 137 -1.30 -8.78 -12.27
N GLY A 138 -1.54 -10.09 -12.17
CA GLY A 138 -1.94 -10.75 -10.92
C GLY A 138 -0.89 -10.57 -9.83
N LYS A 139 0.39 -10.80 -10.15
CA LYS A 139 1.51 -10.61 -9.22
C LYS A 139 1.66 -9.15 -8.80
N VAL A 140 1.47 -8.20 -9.72
CA VAL A 140 1.50 -6.77 -9.41
C VAL A 140 0.38 -6.39 -8.45
N SER A 141 -0.84 -6.85 -8.72
CA SER A 141 -2.00 -6.64 -7.83
C SER A 141 -1.75 -7.24 -6.45
N ASP A 142 -1.21 -8.45 -6.38
CA ASP A 142 -0.89 -9.12 -5.12
C ASP A 142 0.17 -8.33 -4.33
N ALA A 143 1.22 -7.85 -4.99
CA ALA A 143 2.25 -7.03 -4.36
C ALA A 143 1.69 -5.71 -3.82
N ILE A 144 0.84 -5.02 -4.59
CA ILE A 144 0.16 -3.80 -4.12
C ILE A 144 -0.71 -4.09 -2.90
N ARG A 145 -1.45 -5.21 -2.91
CA ARG A 145 -2.27 -5.63 -1.77
C ARG A 145 -1.42 -5.93 -0.54
N THR A 146 -0.29 -6.61 -0.69
CA THR A 146 0.66 -6.84 0.41
C THR A 146 1.13 -5.53 1.04
N ILE A 147 1.51 -4.54 0.22
CA ILE A 147 1.93 -3.23 0.72
C ILE A 147 0.78 -2.52 1.44
N ALA A 148 -0.44 -2.58 0.91
CA ALA A 148 -1.61 -1.96 1.54
C ALA A 148 -1.97 -2.60 2.90
N GLN A 149 -1.82 -3.91 3.03
CA GLN A 149 -2.21 -4.67 4.24
C GLN A 149 -1.09 -4.75 5.29
N ARG A 150 0.16 -4.47 4.90
CA ARG A 150 1.35 -4.62 5.74
C ARG A 150 1.19 -4.04 7.14
N PHE A 151 0.70 -2.81 7.26
CA PHE A 151 0.57 -2.13 8.55
C PHE A 151 -0.48 -2.78 9.46
N GLU A 152 -1.61 -3.20 8.89
CA GLU A 152 -2.66 -3.90 9.62
C GLU A 152 -2.14 -5.24 10.16
N GLU A 153 -1.51 -6.03 9.29
CA GLU A 153 -0.95 -7.34 9.64
C GLU A 153 0.17 -7.23 10.70
N GLU A 154 1.10 -6.28 10.53
CA GLU A 154 2.18 -6.06 11.48
C GLU A 154 1.64 -5.60 12.85
N THR A 155 0.69 -4.66 12.85
CA THR A 155 0.06 -4.17 14.09
C THR A 155 -0.67 -5.29 14.82
N HIS A 156 -1.45 -6.09 14.10
CA HIS A 156 -2.15 -7.24 14.66
C HIS A 156 -1.17 -8.25 15.26
N SER A 157 -0.11 -8.60 14.52
CA SER A 157 0.92 -9.54 15.00
C SER A 157 1.63 -9.05 16.26
N LEU A 158 1.90 -7.74 16.36
CA LEU A 158 2.50 -7.14 17.56
C LEU A 158 1.60 -7.30 18.79
N LEU A 159 0.30 -7.03 18.63
CA LEU A 159 -0.69 -7.14 19.69
C LEU A 159 -0.85 -8.59 20.17
N GLU A 160 -0.98 -9.54 19.24
CA GLU A 160 -1.08 -10.97 19.57
C GLU A 160 0.16 -11.44 20.36
N LYS A 161 1.37 -11.15 19.86
CA LYS A 161 2.61 -11.51 20.54
C LYS A 161 2.73 -10.86 21.92
N ALA A 162 2.28 -9.62 22.07
CA ALA A 162 2.29 -8.94 23.37
C ALA A 162 1.35 -9.63 24.37
N GLN A 163 0.14 -10.01 23.93
CA GLN A 163 -0.82 -10.76 24.75
C GLN A 163 -0.27 -12.13 25.14
N GLU A 164 0.38 -12.85 24.22
CA GLU A 164 1.04 -14.12 24.51
C GLU A 164 2.12 -13.98 25.59
N GLN A 165 2.95 -12.93 25.50
CA GLN A 165 4.00 -12.69 26.51
C GLN A 165 3.42 -12.34 27.88
N GLN A 166 2.35 -11.54 27.90
CA GLN A 166 1.65 -11.23 29.14
C GLN A 166 1.07 -12.50 29.76
N HIS A 167 0.37 -13.33 28.97
CA HIS A 167 -0.17 -14.61 29.44
C HIS A 167 0.93 -15.55 29.96
N TYR A 168 2.06 -15.66 29.23
CA TYR A 168 3.21 -16.45 29.64
C TYR A 168 3.76 -16.01 31.00
N ALA A 169 3.88 -14.70 31.23
CA ALA A 169 4.38 -14.18 32.51
C ALA A 169 3.39 -14.37 33.66
N THR A 170 2.07 -14.22 33.41
CA THR A 170 1.03 -14.26 34.44
C THR A 170 0.43 -15.64 34.71
N ARG A 171 0.79 -16.67 33.92
CA ARG A 171 0.32 -18.04 34.15
C ARG A 171 0.78 -18.57 35.50
N TYR A 172 0.22 -19.70 35.92
CA TYR A 172 0.64 -20.36 37.14
C TYR A 172 2.09 -20.86 37.03
N TRP A 173 2.89 -20.54 38.04
CA TRP A 173 4.27 -21.00 38.20
C TRP A 173 4.42 -21.70 39.55
N PRO A 174 4.96 -22.94 39.59
CA PRO A 174 5.17 -23.68 40.83
C PRO A 174 6.08 -23.00 41.85
N THR A 175 7.07 -22.23 41.40
CA THR A 175 8.02 -21.54 42.27
C THR A 175 8.13 -20.05 41.94
N GLN A 176 8.51 -19.25 42.94
CA GLN A 176 8.76 -17.82 42.75
C GLN A 176 9.92 -17.55 41.81
N GLU A 177 10.95 -18.40 41.82
CA GLU A 177 12.09 -18.28 40.91
C GLU A 177 11.67 -18.48 39.45
N GLN A 178 10.81 -19.47 39.18
CA GLN A 178 10.24 -19.69 37.85
C GLN A 178 9.36 -18.53 37.40
N LYS A 179 8.52 -17.98 38.30
CA LYS A 179 7.70 -16.80 38.03
C LYS A 179 8.56 -15.58 37.69
N MET A 180 9.62 -15.35 38.46
CA MET A 180 10.55 -14.24 38.24
C MET A 180 11.27 -14.39 36.91
N SER A 181 11.80 -15.57 36.62
CA SER A 181 12.49 -15.88 35.36
C SER A 181 11.57 -15.64 34.16
N ALA A 182 10.34 -16.15 34.21
CA ALA A 182 9.35 -15.94 33.15
C ALA A 182 8.96 -14.46 32.96
N SER A 183 8.84 -13.71 34.06
CA SER A 183 8.54 -12.28 34.01
C SER A 183 9.68 -11.50 33.35
N VAL A 184 10.94 -11.82 33.66
CA VAL A 184 12.12 -11.21 33.04
C VAL A 184 12.19 -11.53 31.55
N GLU A 185 11.95 -12.79 31.17
CA GLU A 185 11.95 -13.22 29.77
C GLU A 185 10.84 -12.50 28.97
N ALA A 186 9.63 -12.45 29.52
CA ALA A 186 8.51 -11.76 28.89
C ALA A 186 8.78 -10.26 28.73
N LEU A 187 9.34 -9.60 29.76
CA LEU A 187 9.72 -8.19 29.69
C LEU A 187 10.76 -7.93 28.59
N ALA A 188 11.75 -8.82 28.44
CA ALA A 188 12.74 -8.70 27.37
C ALA A 188 12.10 -8.80 25.98
N LYS A 189 11.17 -9.74 25.78
CA LYS A 189 10.43 -9.88 24.52
C LYS A 189 9.49 -8.71 24.25
N LEU A 190 8.74 -8.25 25.26
CA LEU A 190 7.88 -7.07 25.15
C LEU A 190 8.67 -5.80 24.79
N LYS A 191 9.88 -5.64 25.34
CA LYS A 191 10.77 -4.52 24.97
C LYS A 191 11.17 -4.58 23.48
N SER A 192 11.43 -5.77 22.95
CA SER A 192 11.70 -5.94 21.51
C SER A 192 10.47 -5.63 20.65
N LEU A 193 9.27 -6.03 21.09
CA LEU A 193 8.02 -5.69 20.42
C LEU A 193 7.75 -4.18 20.45
N LEU A 194 8.05 -3.51 21.57
CA LEU A 194 7.93 -2.06 21.71
C LEU A 194 8.81 -1.34 20.69
N ALA A 195 10.08 -1.75 20.57
CA ALA A 195 10.99 -1.18 19.58
C ALA A 195 10.49 -1.39 18.13
N ARG A 196 9.84 -2.52 17.84
CA ARG A 196 9.21 -2.73 16.52
C ARG A 196 7.98 -1.84 16.32
N ALA A 197 7.17 -1.63 17.36
CA ALA A 197 6.03 -0.70 17.29
C ALA A 197 6.49 0.75 17.04
N ASP A 198 7.59 1.19 17.66
CA ASP A 198 8.20 2.50 17.40
C ASP A 198 8.64 2.64 15.93
N LEU A 199 9.31 1.63 15.38
CA LEU A 199 9.66 1.61 13.95
C LEU A 199 8.42 1.65 13.06
N LEU A 200 7.37 0.91 13.40
CA LEU A 200 6.12 0.90 12.63
C LEU A 200 5.44 2.28 12.61
N ILE A 201 5.53 3.04 13.70
CA ILE A 201 5.07 4.44 13.78
C ILE A 201 5.90 5.34 12.86
N GLU A 202 7.23 5.20 12.88
CA GLU A 202 8.11 5.97 11.98
C GLU A 202 7.88 5.65 10.50
N GLU A 203 7.61 4.38 10.19
CA GLU A 203 7.30 3.91 8.85
C GLU A 203 5.91 4.39 8.39
N ALA A 204 4.91 4.34 9.27
CA ALA A 204 3.56 4.86 9.02
C ALA A 204 3.59 6.37 8.73
N GLY A 205 4.45 7.13 9.41
CA GLY A 205 4.76 8.51 9.05
C GLY A 205 3.52 9.40 8.90
N ASP A 206 3.30 9.91 7.68
CA ASP A 206 2.25 10.86 7.33
C ASP A 206 1.05 10.24 6.57
N ARG A 207 0.82 8.93 6.74
CA ARG A 207 -0.34 8.22 6.18
C ARG A 207 -1.65 8.73 6.76
N ASP A 208 -2.70 8.74 5.93
CA ASP A 208 -4.06 9.15 6.28
C ASP A 208 -5.06 7.98 6.29
N ASP A 209 -4.58 6.75 6.51
CA ASP A 209 -5.37 5.50 6.42
C ASP A 209 -5.61 4.82 7.78
N GLY A 210 -5.30 5.47 8.90
CA GLY A 210 -5.45 4.90 10.24
C GLY A 210 -4.27 4.03 10.71
N SER A 211 -3.27 3.77 9.84
CA SER A 211 -2.12 2.93 10.18
C SER A 211 -1.29 3.50 11.33
N LEU A 212 -1.16 4.82 11.40
CA LEU A 212 -0.42 5.51 12.45
C LEU A 212 -1.10 5.34 13.81
N GLU A 213 -2.40 5.58 13.87
CA GLU A 213 -3.21 5.43 15.08
C GLU A 213 -3.22 3.98 15.57
N ALA A 214 -3.31 3.02 14.64
CA ALA A 214 -3.25 1.60 14.94
C ALA A 214 -1.89 1.20 15.57
N ALA A 215 -0.78 1.65 14.97
CA ALA A 215 0.57 1.40 15.49
C ALA A 215 0.79 2.06 16.87
N GLN A 216 0.30 3.29 17.07
CA GLN A 216 0.34 3.97 18.38
C GLN A 216 -0.47 3.23 19.44
N THR A 217 -1.64 2.71 19.07
CA THR A 217 -2.48 1.90 19.97
C THR A 217 -1.79 0.61 20.38
N ALA A 218 -1.13 -0.07 19.42
CA ALA A 218 -0.34 -1.27 19.72
C ALA A 218 0.83 -0.97 20.66
N ARG A 219 1.57 0.11 20.40
CA ARG A 219 2.65 0.59 21.28
C ARG A 219 2.16 0.83 22.71
N ALA A 220 1.07 1.58 22.88
CA ALA A 220 0.49 1.87 24.19
C ALA A 220 0.03 0.59 24.93
N THR A 221 -0.51 -0.38 24.19
CA THR A 221 -0.91 -1.69 24.75
C THR A 221 0.31 -2.46 25.27
N ILE A 222 1.41 -2.48 24.51
CA ILE A 222 2.67 -3.12 24.91
C ILE A 222 3.24 -2.45 26.18
N GLU A 223 3.24 -1.12 26.26
CA GLU A 223 3.69 -0.37 27.44
C GLU A 223 2.86 -0.73 28.69
N SER A 224 1.54 -0.81 28.55
CA SER A 224 0.63 -1.22 29.63
C SER A 224 0.91 -2.64 30.12
N ALA A 225 1.16 -3.58 29.20
CA ALA A 225 1.54 -4.95 29.54
C ALA A 225 2.87 -4.99 30.34
N MET A 226 3.88 -4.23 29.89
CA MET A 226 5.17 -4.13 30.59
C MET A 226 5.01 -3.53 32.00
N ALA A 227 4.26 -2.44 32.14
CA ALA A 227 4.02 -1.79 33.42
C ALA A 227 3.33 -2.72 34.42
N SER A 228 2.36 -3.51 33.95
CA SER A 228 1.64 -4.50 34.77
C SER A 228 2.57 -5.58 35.32
N LEU A 229 3.52 -6.06 34.51
CA LEU A 229 4.50 -7.07 34.94
C LEU A 229 5.51 -6.50 35.95
N LEU A 230 5.97 -5.26 35.75
CA LEU A 230 6.89 -4.60 36.68
C LEU A 230 6.27 -4.43 38.08
N HIS A 231 5.01 -4.01 38.15
CA HIS A 231 4.30 -3.89 39.45
C HIS A 231 4.12 -5.26 40.12
N GLY A 232 3.85 -6.33 39.37
CA GLY A 232 3.75 -7.69 39.92
C GLY A 232 5.08 -8.25 40.44
N VAL A 233 6.21 -7.81 39.87
CA VAL A 233 7.57 -8.19 40.28
C VAL A 233 7.97 -7.47 41.58
N ASP A 234 7.66 -6.18 41.72
CA ASP A 234 8.01 -5.40 42.92
C ASP A 234 7.23 -5.83 44.17
N VAL A 235 5.94 -6.18 44.04
CA VAL A 235 5.15 -6.70 45.17
C VAL A 235 5.66 -8.06 45.67
N SER A 236 6.37 -8.82 44.83
CA SER A 236 6.94 -10.13 45.19
C SER A 236 8.30 -10.03 45.92
N ARG A 237 8.85 -8.81 46.09
CA ARG A 237 10.12 -8.55 46.80
C ARG A 237 9.95 -8.16 48.27
N HIS A 238 8.73 -8.09 48.80
CA HIS A 238 8.42 -7.83 50.21
C HIS A 238 7.83 -9.06 50.87
#